data_AF-A0ABD0W6I9-F1
#
_entry.id   AF-A0ABD0W6I9-F1
#
_cell.length_a   1.000
_cell.length_b   1.000
_cell.length_c   1.000
_cell.angle_alpha   90.00
_cell.angle_beta   90.00
_cell.angle_gamma   90.00
#
_symmetry.space_group_name_H-M   'P 1'
#
loop_
_entity.id
_entity.type
_entity.pdbx_description
1 polymer ?
#
loop_
_entity_poly.entity_id
_entity_poly.type
_entity_poly.pdbx_seq_one_letter_code
_entity_poly.pdbx_strand_id
1 'polypeptide(L)'
;MCASRLEGWPDGREENPTAIREYWAIRDGISVQDGVLFGSQRVIIPKALWTRTAEMDSLQPHRGRSLLQAGSYTDRIYSRKLAMASLSNYAVRMARLSARIFGDVVRTTDTKSMKVVQLFKEPPMAKKKEVYDWYPHHKIYYALTQKLRYMGLFRDEHEDFKEEMRRLRKLRGKGKPKKGEGKRATKKT
;
A
#
# COMPACT_ATOMS: atom_id res chain seq x y z
N MET A 1 16.26 51.80 -4.84
CA MET A 1 15.66 52.65 -5.89
C MET A 1 15.77 51.92 -7.22
N CYS A 2 14.65 51.43 -7.74
CA CYS A 2 14.28 51.48 -9.16
C CYS A 2 12.79 51.17 -9.23
N ALA A 3 12.07 52.02 -9.96
CA ALA A 3 10.64 52.19 -9.89
C ALA A 3 9.87 50.99 -10.44
N SER A 4 8.74 50.70 -9.80
CA SER A 4 7.56 50.13 -10.44
C SER A 4 7.27 50.91 -11.72
N ARG A 5 7.44 50.28 -12.88
CA ARG A 5 6.91 50.82 -14.14
C ARG A 5 5.73 49.93 -14.54
N LEU A 6 4.56 50.53 -14.49
CA LEU A 6 3.30 50.02 -15.05
C LEU A 6 3.25 50.19 -16.58
N GLU A 7 4.39 50.44 -17.22
CA GLU A 7 4.55 50.43 -18.69
C GLU A 7 5.18 49.09 -19.06
N GLY A 8 4.63 48.41 -20.07
CA GLY A 8 5.11 47.11 -20.52
C GLY A 8 6.55 47.11 -21.04
N TRP A 9 6.96 46.02 -21.68
CA TRP A 9 8.29 45.90 -22.27
C TRP A 9 8.56 47.08 -23.23
N PRO A 10 9.73 47.75 -23.16
CA PRO A 10 10.08 48.83 -24.10
C PRO A 10 10.09 48.31 -25.54
N ASP A 11 9.97 49.19 -26.55
CA ASP A 11 9.87 48.77 -27.96
C ASP A 11 11.19 48.23 -28.52
N GLY A 12 12.33 48.66 -27.96
CA GLY A 12 13.68 48.28 -28.40
C GLY A 12 14.39 47.27 -27.49
N ARG A 13 15.01 46.23 -28.07
CA ARG A 13 15.82 45.23 -27.34
C ARG A 13 16.98 45.86 -26.59
N GLU A 14 17.54 46.94 -27.13
CA GLU A 14 18.75 47.57 -26.59
C GLU A 14 18.50 48.47 -25.38
N GLU A 15 17.27 48.89 -25.15
CA GLU A 15 16.90 49.71 -23.98
C GLU A 15 16.87 48.87 -22.69
N ASN A 16 16.80 47.54 -22.82
CA ASN A 16 16.77 46.65 -21.68
C ASN A 16 18.16 46.41 -21.07
N PRO A 17 18.24 46.33 -19.72
CA PRO A 17 19.45 45.91 -19.02
C PRO A 17 20.00 44.59 -19.57
N THR A 18 21.33 44.45 -19.67
CA THR A 18 22.01 43.30 -20.31
C THR A 18 21.54 41.95 -19.77
N ALA A 19 21.20 41.86 -18.48
CA ALA A 19 20.70 40.65 -17.84
C ALA A 19 19.31 40.21 -18.31
N ILE A 20 18.46 41.16 -18.76
CA ILE A 20 17.08 40.90 -19.18
C ILE A 20 16.99 40.71 -20.70
N ARG A 21 17.98 41.22 -21.47
CA ARG A 21 18.06 41.06 -22.94
C ARG A 21 18.03 39.61 -23.40
N GLU A 22 18.49 38.66 -22.58
CA GLU A 22 18.42 37.22 -22.88
C GLU A 22 16.97 36.71 -22.95
N TYR A 23 16.06 37.32 -22.20
CA TYR A 23 14.66 36.91 -22.12
C TYR A 23 13.75 37.65 -23.12
N TRP A 24 14.31 38.56 -23.93
CA TRP A 24 13.57 39.35 -24.93
C TRP A 24 12.80 38.51 -25.94
N ALA A 25 13.37 37.37 -26.36
CA ALA A 25 12.75 36.48 -27.33
C ALA A 25 11.48 35.77 -26.80
N ILE A 26 11.28 35.76 -25.48
CA ILE A 26 10.16 35.08 -24.81
C ILE A 26 9.24 36.12 -24.14
N ARG A 27 9.45 37.43 -24.38
CA ARG A 27 8.76 38.54 -23.70
C ARG A 27 7.23 38.40 -23.67
N ASP A 28 6.63 37.92 -24.76
CA ASP A 28 5.18 37.80 -24.92
C ASP A 28 4.59 36.61 -24.13
N GLY A 29 5.44 35.70 -23.65
CA GLY A 29 5.08 34.51 -22.87
C GLY A 29 5.47 34.56 -21.39
N ILE A 30 5.92 35.73 -20.90
CA ILE A 30 6.36 35.92 -19.51
C ILE A 30 5.28 36.65 -18.72
N SER A 31 4.83 36.04 -17.63
CA SER A 31 3.92 36.65 -16.66
C SER A 31 4.64 36.94 -15.36
N VAL A 32 4.18 37.97 -14.64
CA VAL A 32 4.69 38.32 -13.31
C VAL A 32 3.60 38.03 -12.31
N GLN A 33 3.87 37.14 -11.35
CA GLN A 33 2.98 36.85 -10.23
C GLN A 33 3.77 37.03 -8.93
N ASP A 34 3.26 37.87 -8.03
CA ASP A 34 3.86 38.19 -6.72
C ASP A 34 5.36 38.56 -6.78
N GLY A 35 5.76 39.29 -7.83
CA GLY A 35 7.14 39.77 -8.02
C GLY A 35 8.11 38.72 -8.60
N VAL A 36 7.61 37.53 -8.96
CA VAL A 36 8.39 36.43 -9.55
C VAL A 36 8.01 36.28 -11.03
N LEU A 37 9.03 36.13 -11.90
CA LEU A 37 8.84 35.95 -13.34
C LEU A 37 8.51 34.48 -13.65
N PHE A 38 7.46 34.25 -14.42
CA PHE A 38 7.03 32.93 -14.88
C PHE A 38 7.04 32.86 -16.40
N GLY A 39 7.66 31.81 -16.95
CA GLY A 39 7.50 31.41 -18.34
C GLY A 39 6.54 30.24 -18.38
N SER A 40 5.27 30.50 -18.73
CA SER A 40 4.19 29.52 -18.58
C SER A 40 4.10 29.00 -17.13
N GLN A 41 4.31 27.70 -16.90
CA GLN A 41 4.19 27.05 -15.60
C GLN A 41 5.51 26.93 -14.82
N ARG A 42 6.60 27.55 -15.30
CA ARG A 42 7.94 27.44 -14.69
C ARG A 42 8.46 28.81 -14.27
N VAL A 43 9.04 28.89 -13.08
CA VAL A 43 9.70 30.09 -12.55
C VAL A 43 10.98 30.36 -13.35
N ILE A 44 11.14 31.59 -13.85
CA ILE A 44 12.36 32.06 -14.50
C ILE A 44 13.29 32.60 -13.41
N ILE A 45 14.36 31.86 -13.15
CA ILE A 45 15.41 32.28 -12.22
C ILE A 45 16.54 32.91 -13.06
N PRO A 46 16.88 34.19 -12.86
CA PRO A 46 17.98 34.83 -13.56
C PRO A 46 19.29 34.07 -13.35
N LYS A 47 20.11 33.95 -14.41
CA LYS A 47 21.40 33.24 -14.37
C LYS A 47 22.35 33.71 -13.27
N ALA A 48 22.22 34.96 -12.83
CA ALA A 48 22.98 35.52 -11.73
C ALA A 48 22.76 34.79 -10.38
N LEU A 49 21.64 34.07 -10.22
CA LEU A 49 21.32 33.30 -9.02
C LEU A 49 21.74 31.81 -9.12
N TRP A 50 22.22 31.37 -10.28
CA TRP A 50 22.60 29.96 -10.51
C TRP A 50 23.98 29.57 -9.97
N THR A 51 24.80 30.51 -9.48
CA THR A 51 26.09 30.19 -8.85
C THR A 51 25.95 29.45 -7.52
N ARG A 52 24.75 29.46 -6.88
CA ARG A 52 24.52 28.82 -5.57
C ARG A 52 23.66 27.55 -5.61
N THR A 53 23.09 27.21 -6.76
CA THR A 53 22.16 26.07 -6.92
C THR A 53 22.77 24.90 -7.68
N ALA A 54 24.09 24.86 -7.87
CA ALA A 54 24.78 23.69 -8.43
C ALA A 54 24.94 22.54 -7.42
N GLU A 55 24.71 22.77 -6.12
CA GLU A 55 24.82 21.73 -5.08
C GLU A 55 23.51 20.94 -4.84
N MET A 56 22.34 21.44 -5.26
CA MET A 56 21.04 20.84 -4.89
C MET A 56 20.37 19.99 -5.96
N ASP A 57 20.90 19.91 -7.19
CA ASP A 57 20.24 19.23 -8.33
C ASP A 57 20.56 17.72 -8.45
N SER A 58 21.10 17.08 -7.40
CA SER A 58 21.50 15.65 -7.44
C SER A 58 20.49 14.64 -6.84
N LEU A 59 19.23 15.02 -6.58
CA LEU A 59 18.20 14.10 -6.06
C LEU A 59 16.87 14.10 -6.85
N GLN A 60 16.90 13.40 -8.00
CA GLN A 60 15.86 12.54 -8.64
C GLN A 60 14.45 13.12 -9.01
N PRO A 61 13.58 12.37 -9.73
CA PRO A 61 13.68 11.73 -11.05
C PRO A 61 12.52 12.17 -11.99
N HIS A 62 12.75 12.34 -13.29
CA HIS A 62 11.69 12.71 -14.24
C HIS A 62 11.30 11.57 -15.19
N ARG A 63 10.05 11.10 -15.05
CA ARG A 63 9.32 10.37 -16.09
C ARG A 63 8.93 11.33 -17.23
N GLY A 64 9.53 11.12 -18.40
CA GLY A 64 8.86 11.02 -19.70
C GLY A 64 8.50 12.29 -20.50
N ARG A 65 9.21 12.52 -21.62
CA ARG A 65 8.69 12.46 -23.02
C ARG A 65 9.80 12.84 -24.04
N SER A 66 10.14 11.91 -24.95
CA SER A 66 10.03 11.96 -26.44
C SER A 66 10.93 13.01 -27.14
N LEU A 67 11.65 12.79 -28.23
CA LEU A 67 11.73 11.77 -29.28
C LEU A 67 13.05 12.05 -30.05
N LEU A 68 13.71 11.00 -30.56
CA LEU A 68 14.79 10.98 -31.58
C LEU A 68 16.13 11.65 -31.23
N GLN A 69 17.11 10.83 -30.83
CA GLN A 69 18.38 10.66 -31.56
C GLN A 69 19.11 9.43 -31.00
N ALA A 70 19.79 8.69 -31.87
CA ALA A 70 20.51 7.45 -31.62
C ALA A 70 21.41 7.46 -30.37
N GLY A 71 21.16 6.52 -29.44
CA GLY A 71 22.03 6.20 -28.30
C GLY A 71 22.12 4.68 -28.20
N SER A 72 23.35 4.17 -28.30
CA SER A 72 23.64 2.76 -28.56
C SER A 72 23.19 1.80 -27.45
N TYR A 73 22.99 0.53 -27.82
CA TYR A 73 22.64 -0.61 -26.95
C TYR A 73 23.49 -0.75 -25.66
N THR A 74 24.63 -0.05 -25.56
CA THR A 74 25.53 -0.04 -24.41
C THR A 74 25.10 0.91 -23.28
N ASP A 75 24.24 1.91 -23.51
CA ASP A 75 23.88 2.90 -22.46
C ASP A 75 23.07 2.32 -21.30
N ARG A 76 22.34 1.22 -21.53
CA ARG A 76 21.65 0.49 -20.45
C ARG A 76 22.60 -0.34 -19.57
N ILE A 77 23.78 -0.68 -20.09
CA ILE A 77 24.78 -1.47 -19.35
C ILE A 77 25.64 -0.55 -18.47
N TYR A 78 25.87 0.70 -18.90
CA TYR A 78 26.72 1.65 -18.18
C TYR A 78 25.99 2.45 -17.09
N SER A 79 24.68 2.69 -17.20
CA SER A 79 23.95 3.43 -16.14
C SER A 79 23.78 2.64 -14.83
N ARG A 80 23.83 1.30 -14.88
CA ARG A 80 23.78 0.45 -13.67
C ARG A 80 25.14 0.31 -12.96
N LYS A 81 26.25 0.68 -13.61
CA LYS A 81 27.60 0.55 -13.04
C LYS A 81 28.05 1.77 -12.22
N LEU A 82 27.27 2.85 -12.15
CA LEU A 82 27.60 4.10 -11.46
C LEU A 82 26.63 4.44 -10.30
N ALA A 83 26.31 3.46 -9.46
CA ALA A 83 25.49 3.69 -8.26
C ALA A 83 25.87 2.77 -7.09
N MET A 84 27.16 2.59 -6.83
CA MET A 84 27.66 2.00 -5.58
C MET A 84 28.82 2.84 -5.04
N ALA A 85 28.61 4.16 -4.90
CA ALA A 85 29.43 4.91 -3.96
C ALA A 85 29.20 4.26 -2.57
N SER A 86 30.25 3.76 -1.94
CA SER A 86 30.17 3.24 -0.58
C SER A 86 29.61 4.36 0.31
N LEU A 87 28.53 4.05 1.04
CA LEU A 87 27.94 5.00 1.97
C LEU A 87 29.03 5.53 2.92
N SER A 88 29.03 6.83 3.19
CA SER A 88 29.95 7.44 4.15
C SER A 88 29.92 6.67 5.47
N ASN A 89 31.09 6.47 6.08
CA ASN A 89 31.19 5.81 7.39
C ASN A 89 30.29 6.45 8.45
N TYR A 90 30.06 7.76 8.37
CA TYR A 90 29.09 8.45 9.22
C TYR A 90 27.66 8.00 8.95
N ALA A 91 27.24 7.92 7.70
CA ALA A 91 25.90 7.47 7.30
C ALA A 91 25.63 6.03 7.76
N VAL A 92 26.62 5.13 7.67
CA VAL A 92 26.51 3.76 8.18
C VAL A 92 26.37 3.73 9.71
N ARG A 93 27.09 4.58 10.44
CA ARG A 93 26.93 4.72 11.90
C ARG A 93 25.57 5.28 12.28
N MET A 94 25.07 6.27 11.54
CA MET A 94 23.73 6.84 11.74
C MET A 94 22.63 5.81 11.48
N ALA A 95 22.74 5.02 10.40
CA ALA A 95 21.77 3.95 10.09
C ALA A 95 21.74 2.84 11.16
N ARG A 96 22.90 2.47 11.72
CA ARG A 96 22.97 1.50 12.83
C ARG A 96 22.42 2.08 14.12
N LEU A 97 22.69 3.35 14.40
CA LEU A 97 22.18 4.05 15.57
C LEU A 97 20.66 4.17 15.51
N SER A 98 20.09 4.61 14.39
CA SER A 98 18.65 4.71 14.22
C SER A 98 17.99 3.35 14.37
N ALA A 99 18.55 2.28 13.77
CA ALA A 99 18.02 0.93 13.94
C ALA A 99 18.01 0.47 15.41
N ARG A 100 19.03 0.84 16.20
CA ARG A 100 19.06 0.55 17.65
C ARG A 100 18.00 1.33 18.42
N ILE A 101 17.81 2.60 18.11
CA ILE A 101 16.84 3.47 18.78
C ILE A 101 15.41 2.97 18.51
N PHE A 102 15.10 2.60 17.27
CA PHE A 102 13.75 2.17 16.86
C PHE A 102 13.51 0.66 17.00
N GLY A 103 14.50 -0.12 17.44
CA GLY A 103 14.36 -1.57 17.64
C GLY A 103 14.35 -2.40 16.34
N ASP A 104 14.85 -1.82 15.24
CA ASP A 104 15.03 -2.51 13.96
C ASP A 104 16.31 -3.38 13.96
N VAL A 105 16.48 -4.16 12.88
CA VAL A 105 17.63 -5.05 12.71
C VAL A 105 18.92 -4.26 12.51
N VAL A 106 19.83 -4.32 13.49
CA VAL A 106 21.09 -3.55 13.52
C VAL A 106 22.20 -4.21 12.69
N ARG A 107 22.27 -5.54 12.72
CA ARG A 107 23.30 -6.30 12.01
C ARG A 107 22.93 -6.37 10.53
N THR A 108 23.91 -6.26 9.65
CA THR A 108 23.69 -6.47 8.21
C THR A 108 23.31 -7.93 8.00
N THR A 109 22.03 -8.17 7.78
CA THR A 109 21.44 -9.50 7.62
C THR A 109 21.19 -9.81 6.15
N ASP A 110 21.35 -11.08 5.77
CA ASP A 110 20.99 -11.54 4.42
C ASP A 110 19.47 -11.42 4.19
N THR A 111 19.10 -11.22 2.94
CA THR A 111 17.72 -11.17 2.43
C THR A 111 16.87 -12.37 2.90
N LYS A 112 17.42 -13.59 2.92
CA LYS A 112 16.71 -14.78 3.42
C LYS A 112 16.43 -14.71 4.92
N SER A 113 17.38 -14.19 5.71
CA SER A 113 17.23 -14.06 7.16
C SER A 113 16.23 -12.96 7.56
N MET A 114 16.03 -11.94 6.72
CA MET A 114 14.98 -10.93 6.91
C MET A 114 13.56 -11.50 6.84
N LYS A 115 13.35 -12.67 6.22
CA LYS A 115 12.07 -13.37 6.21
C LYS A 115 11.58 -13.70 7.62
N VAL A 116 12.49 -14.05 8.53
CA VAL A 116 12.14 -14.39 9.92
C VAL A 116 11.56 -13.17 10.63
N VAL A 117 12.18 -12.00 10.43
CA VAL A 117 11.68 -10.73 10.97
C VAL A 117 10.28 -10.46 10.44
N GLN A 118 10.05 -10.60 9.12
CA GLN A 118 8.72 -10.43 8.51
C GLN A 118 7.69 -11.43 9.04
N LEU A 119 8.08 -12.70 9.27
CA LEU A 119 7.21 -13.73 9.81
C LEU A 119 6.71 -13.38 11.22
N PHE A 120 7.54 -12.73 12.04
CA PHE A 120 7.20 -12.34 13.40
C PHE A 120 6.65 -10.90 13.52
N LYS A 121 6.70 -10.11 12.44
CA LYS A 121 6.03 -8.79 12.38
C LYS A 121 4.52 -8.93 12.48
N GLU A 122 3.94 -9.98 11.90
CA GLU A 122 2.51 -10.24 11.90
C GLU A 122 2.17 -11.57 12.54
N PRO A 123 0.98 -11.72 13.16
CA PRO A 123 0.52 -13.01 13.60
C PRO A 123 0.37 -13.96 12.40
N PRO A 124 0.68 -15.26 12.59
CA PRO A 124 0.53 -16.25 11.52
C PRO A 124 -0.92 -16.33 11.07
N MET A 125 -1.13 -16.70 9.80
CA MET A 125 -2.44 -16.81 9.17
C MET A 125 -3.47 -17.59 10.01
N ALA A 126 -3.06 -18.69 10.65
CA ALA A 126 -3.95 -19.53 11.47
C ALA A 126 -4.52 -18.80 12.71
N LYS A 127 -3.85 -17.76 13.20
CA LYS A 127 -4.33 -16.95 14.34
C LYS A 127 -5.16 -15.75 13.92
N LYS A 128 -5.32 -15.51 12.61
CA LYS A 128 -6.20 -14.45 12.13
C LYS A 128 -7.65 -14.82 12.46
N LYS A 129 -8.40 -13.87 13.02
CA LYS A 129 -9.79 -14.07 13.43
C LYS A 129 -10.67 -14.60 12.29
N GLU A 130 -10.47 -14.04 11.10
CA GLU A 130 -11.14 -14.46 9.87
C GLU A 130 -10.97 -15.96 9.58
N VAL A 131 -9.86 -16.56 9.99
CA VAL A 131 -9.55 -17.97 9.73
C VAL A 131 -10.14 -18.88 10.81
N TYR A 132 -9.90 -18.60 12.10
CA TYR A 132 -10.34 -19.52 13.16
C TYR A 132 -11.83 -19.34 13.53
N ASP A 133 -12.38 -18.13 13.45
CA ASP A 133 -13.80 -17.83 13.70
C ASP A 133 -14.65 -17.90 12.41
N TRP A 134 -14.20 -18.64 11.40
CA TRP A 134 -14.89 -18.72 10.10
C TRP A 134 -16.32 -19.25 10.23
N TYR A 135 -16.54 -20.28 11.05
CA TYR A 135 -17.87 -20.82 11.29
C TYR A 135 -18.47 -20.28 12.59
N PRO A 136 -19.74 -19.85 12.58
CA PRO A 136 -20.42 -19.50 13.82
C PRO A 136 -20.53 -20.73 14.73
N HIS A 137 -20.59 -20.50 16.04
CA HIS A 137 -20.71 -21.54 17.07
C HIS A 137 -22.11 -22.21 17.06
N HIS A 138 -22.40 -23.02 16.03
CA HIS A 138 -23.70 -23.67 15.80
C HIS A 138 -24.21 -24.48 16.99
N LYS A 139 -23.32 -25.11 17.77
CA LYS A 139 -23.69 -25.89 18.98
C LYS A 139 -24.36 -25.02 20.04
N ILE A 140 -23.90 -23.77 20.19
CA ILE A 140 -24.46 -22.83 21.16
C ILE A 140 -25.87 -22.44 20.73
N TYR A 141 -26.05 -22.06 19.47
CA TYR A 141 -27.36 -21.72 18.93
C TYR A 141 -28.35 -22.88 19.03
N TYR A 142 -27.93 -24.08 18.62
CA TYR A 142 -28.78 -25.28 18.71
C TYR A 142 -29.17 -25.61 20.15
N ALA A 143 -28.22 -25.60 21.09
CA ALA A 143 -28.52 -25.86 22.49
C ALA A 143 -29.42 -24.79 23.10
N LEU A 144 -29.25 -23.52 22.69
CA LEU A 144 -30.05 -22.39 23.14
C LEU A 144 -31.50 -22.53 22.66
N THR A 145 -31.73 -22.70 21.35
CA THR A 145 -33.08 -22.82 20.78
C THR A 145 -33.81 -24.05 21.32
N GLN A 146 -33.09 -25.16 21.51
CA GLN A 146 -33.66 -26.37 22.11
C GLN A 146 -34.10 -26.14 23.56
N LYS A 147 -33.29 -25.45 24.37
CA LYS A 147 -33.65 -25.10 25.76
C LYS A 147 -34.88 -24.18 25.79
N LEU A 148 -34.91 -23.16 24.93
CA LEU A 148 -36.05 -22.25 24.82
C LEU A 148 -37.33 -22.98 24.37
N ARG A 149 -37.20 -23.98 23.50
CA ARG A 149 -38.31 -24.85 23.08
C ARG A 149 -38.86 -25.66 24.25
N TYR A 150 -38.00 -26.24 25.09
CA TYR A 150 -38.43 -26.96 26.28
C TYR A 150 -39.11 -26.06 27.32
N MET A 151 -38.71 -24.78 27.40
CA MET A 151 -39.37 -23.80 28.26
C MET A 151 -40.66 -23.23 27.65
N GLY A 152 -40.96 -23.52 26.37
CA GLY A 152 -42.12 -23.00 25.66
C GLY A 152 -41.98 -21.55 25.17
N LEU A 153 -40.79 -20.94 25.28
CA LEU A 153 -40.53 -19.57 24.81
C LEU A 153 -40.24 -19.52 23.30
N PHE A 154 -39.85 -20.64 22.69
CA PHE A 154 -39.52 -20.72 21.27
C PHE A 154 -40.26 -21.88 20.60
N ARG A 155 -40.96 -21.61 19.50
CA ARG A 155 -41.63 -22.62 18.68
C ARG A 155 -40.78 -22.93 17.46
N ASP A 156 -40.29 -24.17 17.37
CA ASP A 156 -39.48 -24.65 16.25
C ASP A 156 -40.31 -25.59 15.36
N GLU A 157 -40.90 -25.03 14.30
CA GLU A 157 -41.75 -25.78 13.35
C GLU A 157 -40.98 -26.92 12.66
N HIS A 158 -39.68 -26.74 12.46
CA HIS A 158 -38.86 -27.73 11.78
C HIS A 158 -38.62 -28.95 12.68
N GLU A 159 -38.36 -28.75 13.97
CA GLU A 159 -38.30 -29.86 14.92
C GLU A 159 -39.66 -30.51 15.15
N ASP A 160 -40.74 -29.73 15.25
CA ASP A 160 -42.11 -30.25 15.38
C ASP A 160 -42.46 -31.20 14.23
N PHE A 161 -42.16 -30.81 12.99
CA PHE A 161 -42.35 -31.65 11.81
C PHE A 161 -41.50 -32.92 11.87
N LYS A 162 -40.22 -32.83 12.26
CA LYS A 162 -39.34 -34.00 12.39
C LYS A 162 -39.83 -34.97 13.47
N GLU A 163 -40.41 -34.48 14.55
CA GLU A 163 -41.00 -35.30 15.61
C GLU A 163 -42.24 -36.04 15.14
N GLU A 164 -43.15 -35.36 14.45
CA GLU A 164 -44.36 -35.98 13.90
C GLU A 164 -44.00 -37.03 12.83
N MET A 165 -43.03 -36.75 11.95
CA MET A 165 -42.55 -37.71 10.97
C MET A 165 -41.89 -38.94 11.63
N ARG A 166 -41.17 -38.74 12.75
CA ARG A 166 -40.62 -39.86 13.54
C ARG A 166 -41.72 -40.69 14.19
N ARG A 167 -42.77 -40.06 14.71
CA ARG A 167 -43.94 -40.72 15.31
C ARG A 167 -44.66 -41.59 14.29
N LEU A 168 -45.03 -41.04 13.12
CA LEU A 168 -45.67 -41.80 12.04
C LEU A 168 -44.80 -42.95 11.55
N ARG A 169 -43.49 -42.73 11.44
CA ARG A 169 -42.55 -43.79 11.05
C ARG A 169 -42.49 -44.92 12.08
N LYS A 170 -42.59 -44.60 13.38
CA LYS A 170 -42.64 -45.57 14.47
C LYS A 170 -43.95 -46.37 14.46
N LEU A 171 -45.08 -45.72 14.21
CA LEU A 171 -46.40 -46.40 14.05
C LEU A 171 -46.39 -47.39 12.89
N ARG A 172 -45.70 -47.06 11.79
CA ARG A 172 -45.48 -47.98 10.64
C ARG A 172 -44.49 -49.12 10.94
N GLY A 173 -43.96 -49.22 12.16
CA GLY A 173 -42.94 -50.20 12.52
C GLY A 173 -41.55 -49.94 11.92
N LYS A 174 -41.33 -48.79 11.25
CA LYS A 174 -40.04 -48.40 10.65
C LYS A 174 -39.21 -47.51 11.57
N GLY A 175 -39.44 -47.60 12.88
CA GLY A 175 -38.71 -46.86 13.90
C GLY A 175 -37.23 -47.21 13.93
N LYS A 176 -36.41 -46.35 14.53
CA LYS A 176 -34.99 -46.66 14.75
C LYS A 176 -34.89 -47.84 15.73
N PRO A 177 -34.22 -48.95 15.38
CA PRO A 177 -34.07 -50.08 16.29
C PRO A 177 -33.27 -49.67 17.53
N LYS A 178 -33.44 -50.39 18.64
CA LYS A 178 -32.61 -50.16 19.83
C LYS A 178 -31.15 -50.46 19.48
N LYS A 179 -30.24 -49.71 20.11
CA LYS A 179 -28.79 -49.87 19.87
C LYS A 179 -28.41 -51.32 20.25
N GLY A 180 -27.84 -52.06 19.30
CA GLY A 180 -27.49 -53.47 19.48
C GLY A 180 -28.45 -54.45 18.79
N GLU A 181 -29.73 -54.10 18.65
CA GLU A 181 -30.78 -54.93 18.01
C GLU A 181 -30.89 -54.68 16.49
N GLY A 182 -29.79 -54.23 15.86
CA GLY A 182 -29.77 -53.98 14.43
C GLY A 182 -29.90 -55.28 13.62
N LYS A 183 -30.20 -55.15 12.31
CA LYS A 183 -30.34 -56.29 11.38
C LYS A 183 -29.19 -57.30 11.37
N ARG A 184 -28.00 -56.91 11.85
CA ARG A 184 -26.84 -57.79 11.98
C ARG A 184 -26.93 -58.71 13.20
N ALA A 185 -27.54 -58.26 14.30
CA ALA A 185 -27.67 -59.05 15.53
C ALA A 185 -28.71 -60.17 15.37
N THR A 186 -29.80 -59.91 14.65
CA THR A 186 -30.86 -60.90 14.37
C THR A 186 -30.42 -62.04 13.44
N LYS A 187 -29.26 -61.91 12.77
CA LYS A 187 -28.70 -62.95 11.88
C LYS A 187 -27.72 -63.87 12.59
N LYS A 188 -27.38 -63.59 13.85
CA LYS A 188 -26.31 -64.31 14.60
C LYS A 188 -26.85 -65.43 15.50
N THR A 189 -28.17 -65.63 15.50
CA THR A 189 -28.91 -66.78 16.05
C THR A 189 -29.30 -67.68 14.91
#